data_AF-A0A0Q9ICG7-F1
#
_entry.id   AF-A0A0Q9ICG7-F1
#
_cell.length_a   1.000
_cell.length_b   1.000
_cell.length_c   1.000
_cell.angle_alpha   90.00
_cell.angle_beta   90.00
_cell.angle_gamma   90.00
#
_symmetry.space_group_name_H-M   'P 1'
#
loop_
_entity.id
_entity.type
_entity.pdbx_description
1 polymer ?
#
loop_
_entity_poly.entity_id
_entity_poly.type
_entity_poly.pdbx_seq_one_letter_code
_entity_poly.pdbx_strand_id
1 'polypeptide(L)'
;MVRVLVYLFIIALLAAGAVWLADRPGEVSILWQGYRIETSVAIAAVGVVILAFLALVAWAVMRFVFGLPSAFGFASRARRRARGFEAISRGMVAIGAGDPVAAGRHAVDARKFAASEPLTLLLEAQSAQLSGDRGQAEAAFKAMLDKPETRVLGLRGLFVEARRRGDMAAARAFADDAVRRSPSLAWANDALLDFHTAAGDWQAARTAVERRAALRLADKGEAKRQRAVLLAAEALDAKDREPEKALAAALEAVKLSPGLTPAAALAGRMLSERGDIKKAARLLEAAWKLVSHPDVANAYLDVRPGDSARDRLARAETLTKLRPADPEGVLALAGAAIHAQDFARARSTLKPLLAGGASVRACLLMAELEEAEHGATGRVREWLARATRAPRDAAWVADGLVSDHWLPISPISGRLDAFVWTVPPATLGSQGTHLNDDVLADLDEPSAPLLEGKVEVAEAVTIPAAAGLAPPLTPEPPKSEPKPEPKPEPKVETKPEPTAALHPAPTEPVVEIAPATTKPAPQQGKPAPVVFPVAHAPDDPGPEQQAPGEAKGRFRIFS
;
A
#
# COMPACT_ATOMS: atom_id res chain seq x y z
N MET A 1 32.70 29.14 46.25
CA MET A 1 33.32 29.76 47.46
C MET A 1 34.85 29.66 47.46
N VAL A 2 35.46 28.52 47.09
CA VAL A 2 36.95 28.37 47.02
C VAL A 2 37.64 29.40 46.12
N ARG A 3 37.07 29.75 44.95
CA ARG A 3 37.64 30.79 44.07
C ARG A 3 37.73 32.17 44.74
N VAL A 4 36.77 32.52 45.59
CA VAL A 4 36.76 33.81 46.31
C VAL A 4 37.83 33.85 47.40
N LEU A 5 37.99 32.76 48.17
CA LEU A 5 39.04 32.62 49.17
C LEU A 5 40.45 32.69 48.55
N VAL A 6 40.65 32.09 47.37
CA VAL A 6 41.93 32.18 46.65
C VAL A 6 42.22 33.61 46.20
N TYR A 7 41.23 34.34 45.66
CA TYR A 7 41.41 35.76 45.30
C TYR A 7 41.69 36.63 46.54
N LEU A 8 40.99 36.41 47.65
CA LEU A 8 41.20 37.15 48.89
C LEU A 8 42.59 36.89 49.47
N PHE A 9 43.06 35.65 49.41
CA PHE A 9 44.41 35.28 49.82
C PHE A 9 45.48 35.94 48.95
N ILE A 10 45.32 35.91 47.61
CA ILE A 10 46.25 36.57 46.68
C ILE A 10 46.27 38.09 46.89
N ILE A 11 45.11 38.72 47.10
CA ILE A 11 45.01 40.15 47.37
C ILE A 11 45.67 40.50 48.70
N ALA A 12 45.47 39.70 49.74
CA ALA A 12 46.14 39.89 51.03
C ALA A 12 47.66 39.77 50.90
N LEU A 13 48.16 38.82 50.09
CA LEU A 13 49.58 38.63 49.83
C LEU A 13 50.18 39.80 49.03
N LEU A 14 49.45 40.31 48.03
CA LEU A 14 49.83 41.51 47.27
C LEU A 14 49.83 42.77 48.16
N ALA A 15 48.83 42.93 49.01
CA ALA A 15 48.76 44.05 49.95
C ALA A 15 49.92 44.00 50.97
N ALA A 16 50.22 42.82 51.52
CA ALA A 16 51.36 42.64 52.43
C ALA A 16 52.69 42.94 51.73
N GLY A 17 52.87 42.49 50.48
CA GLY A 17 54.05 42.82 49.67
C GLY A 17 54.18 44.31 49.37
N ALA A 18 53.06 44.99 49.09
CA ALA A 18 53.03 46.44 48.84
C ALA A 18 53.39 47.25 50.09
N VAL A 19 52.87 46.87 51.26
CA VAL A 19 53.19 47.51 52.54
C VAL A 19 54.67 47.30 52.91
N TRP A 20 55.18 46.07 52.76
CA TRP A 20 56.59 45.74 53.01
C TRP A 20 57.56 46.53 52.11
N LEU A 21 57.15 46.80 50.86
CA LEU A 21 57.94 47.61 49.93
C LEU A 21 57.87 49.11 50.25
N ALA A 22 56.74 49.58 50.79
CA ALA A 22 56.57 50.97 51.21
C ALA A 22 57.40 51.31 52.46
N ASP A 23 57.55 50.36 53.39
CA ASP A 23 58.29 50.55 54.64
C ASP A 23 59.82 50.50 54.49
N ARG A 24 60.34 50.20 53.29
CA ARG A 24 61.80 50.22 52.98
C ARG A 24 62.11 51.15 51.81
N PRO A 25 62.42 52.44 52.07
CA PRO A 25 62.83 53.35 51.02
C PRO A 25 64.24 52.98 50.53
N GLY A 26 64.30 52.30 49.38
CA GLY A 26 65.53 52.13 48.61
C GLY A 26 65.53 53.06 47.39
N GLU A 27 66.72 53.46 46.96
CA GLU A 27 66.92 54.19 45.72
C GLU A 27 67.41 53.23 44.63
N VAL A 28 66.80 53.31 43.44
CA VAL A 28 67.25 52.59 42.25
C VAL A 28 67.79 53.64 41.27
N SER A 29 69.07 53.55 40.97
CA SER A 29 69.70 54.35 39.92
C SER A 29 69.79 53.54 38.64
N ILE A 30 69.13 54.03 37.58
CA ILE A 30 69.23 53.44 36.24
C ILE A 30 70.16 54.35 35.43
N LEU A 31 71.27 53.79 34.96
CA LEU A 31 72.21 54.43 34.05
C LEU A 31 71.90 53.97 32.63
N TRP A 32 71.31 54.86 31.82
CA TRP A 32 70.97 54.57 30.43
C TRP A 32 71.61 55.62 29.52
N GLN A 33 72.56 55.20 28.66
CA GLN A 33 73.25 56.06 27.69
C GLN A 33 73.77 57.39 28.29
N GLY A 34 74.33 57.35 29.51
CA GLY A 34 74.86 58.53 30.20
C GLY A 34 73.82 59.39 30.94
N TYR A 35 72.52 59.11 30.78
CA TYR A 35 71.46 59.67 31.62
C TYR A 35 71.30 58.84 32.89
N ARG A 36 71.44 59.48 34.04
CA ARG A 36 71.19 58.88 35.34
C ARG A 36 69.79 59.29 35.81
N ILE A 37 68.92 58.31 35.93
CA ILE A 37 67.57 58.49 36.46
C ILE A 37 67.55 57.82 37.84
N GLU A 38 67.46 58.64 38.89
CA GLU A 38 67.31 58.19 40.27
C GLU A 38 65.81 58.15 40.60
N THR A 39 65.29 56.96 40.90
CA THR A 39 63.87 56.75 41.24
C THR A 39 63.76 55.90 42.50
N SER A 40 62.69 56.09 43.27
CA SER A 40 62.43 55.22 44.42
C SER A 40 62.07 53.81 43.96
N VAL A 41 62.44 52.80 44.76
CA VAL A 41 62.08 51.39 44.53
C VAL A 41 60.57 51.22 44.27
N ALA A 42 59.72 52.00 44.95
CA ALA A 42 58.28 51.97 44.76
C ALA A 42 57.85 52.38 43.33
N ILE A 43 58.43 53.44 42.77
CA ILE A 43 58.12 53.91 41.42
C ILE A 43 58.64 52.90 40.38
N ALA A 44 59.84 52.36 40.57
CA ALA A 44 60.40 51.33 39.70
C ALA A 44 59.55 50.05 39.69
N ALA A 45 59.07 49.59 40.85
CA ALA A 45 58.21 48.42 40.97
C ALA A 45 56.85 48.63 40.25
N VAL A 46 56.24 49.80 40.40
CA VAL A 46 55.03 50.18 39.66
C VAL A 46 55.29 50.18 38.15
N GLY A 47 56.44 50.69 37.70
CA GLY A 47 56.85 50.66 36.30
C GLY A 47 56.96 49.24 35.74
N VAL A 48 57.52 48.30 36.49
CA VAL A 48 57.61 46.89 36.10
C VAL A 48 56.24 46.24 35.99
N VAL A 49 55.33 46.52 36.93
CA VAL A 49 53.95 46.01 36.90
C VAL A 49 53.20 46.55 35.68
N ILE A 50 53.35 47.84 35.36
CA ILE A 50 52.75 48.45 34.16
C ILE A 50 53.32 47.82 32.89
N LEU A 51 54.64 47.60 32.82
CA LEU A 51 55.27 46.94 31.67
C LEU A 51 54.76 45.50 31.50
N ALA A 52 54.67 44.73 32.58
CA ALA A 52 54.14 43.37 32.57
C ALA A 52 52.67 43.35 32.13
N PHE A 53 51.87 44.31 32.60
CA PHE A 53 50.48 44.48 32.17
C PHE A 53 50.39 44.79 30.66
N LEU A 54 51.20 45.73 30.17
CA LEU A 54 51.26 46.06 28.74
C LEU A 54 51.71 44.86 27.90
N ALA A 55 52.67 44.06 28.36
CA ALA A 55 53.12 42.84 27.69
C ALA A 55 52.01 41.77 27.64
N LEU A 56 51.26 41.59 28.73
CA LEU A 56 50.10 40.70 28.77
C LEU A 56 48.98 41.17 27.85
N VAL A 57 48.70 42.47 27.82
CA VAL A 57 47.72 43.08 26.89
C VAL A 57 48.17 42.87 25.44
N ALA A 58 49.43 43.15 25.12
CA ALA A 58 49.99 42.94 23.78
C ALA A 58 49.90 41.46 23.36
N TRP A 59 50.22 40.53 24.27
CA TRP A 59 50.10 39.09 24.03
C TRP A 59 48.63 38.65 23.82
N ALA A 60 47.70 39.19 24.61
CA ALA A 60 46.27 38.92 24.46
C ALA A 60 45.72 39.44 23.12
N VAL A 61 46.11 40.65 22.72
CA VAL A 61 45.78 41.23 21.41
C VAL A 61 46.36 40.39 20.29
N MET A 62 47.62 39.98 20.40
CA MET A 62 48.28 39.11 19.42
C MET A 62 47.54 37.76 19.25
N ARG A 63 47.19 37.12 20.37
CA ARG A 63 46.43 35.86 20.36
C ARG A 63 45.01 36.02 19.83
N PHE A 64 44.37 37.17 20.08
CA PHE A 64 43.07 37.50 19.52
C PHE A 64 43.15 37.67 17.99
N VAL A 65 44.12 38.44 17.49
CA VAL A 65 44.35 38.67 16.06
C VAL A 65 44.67 37.37 15.32
N PHE A 66 45.52 36.50 15.87
CA PHE A 66 45.83 35.20 15.26
C PHE A 66 44.74 34.14 15.49
N GLY A 67 43.86 34.29 16.49
CA GLY A 67 42.75 33.37 16.79
C GLY A 67 41.45 33.68 16.02
N LEU A 68 41.25 34.92 15.59
CA LEU A 68 40.11 35.41 14.81
C LEU A 68 39.77 34.60 13.53
N PRO A 69 40.75 34.11 12.74
CA PRO A 69 40.45 33.36 11.52
C PRO A 69 39.67 32.07 11.77
N SER A 70 39.95 31.38 12.88
CA SER A 70 39.30 30.09 13.20
C SER A 70 37.88 30.28 13.75
N ALA A 71 37.63 31.35 14.52
CA ALA A 71 36.31 31.70 15.03
C ALA A 71 35.35 32.13 13.90
N PHE A 72 35.84 32.88 12.90
CA PHE A 72 35.04 33.30 11.75
C PHE A 72 34.68 32.12 10.84
N GLY A 73 35.59 31.15 10.68
CA GLY A 73 35.33 29.90 9.96
C GLY A 73 34.20 29.06 10.59
N PHE A 74 34.12 29.01 11.92
CA PHE A 74 33.07 28.26 12.63
C PHE A 74 31.70 28.92 12.48
N ALA A 75 31.61 30.24 12.67
CA ALA A 75 30.37 31.00 12.51
C ALA A 75 29.83 30.97 11.06
N SER A 76 30.71 31.04 10.07
CA SER A 76 30.34 30.94 8.65
C SER A 76 29.79 29.55 8.30
N ARG A 77 30.46 28.48 8.74
CA ARG A 77 29.97 27.09 8.56
C ARG A 77 28.62 26.87 9.25
N ALA A 78 28.44 27.41 10.45
CA ALA A 78 27.16 27.34 11.17
C ALA A 78 26.03 28.04 10.39
N ARG A 79 26.26 29.26 9.88
CA ARG A 79 25.29 29.96 9.03
C ARG A 79 24.99 29.21 7.73
N ARG A 80 26.01 28.62 7.10
CA ARG A 80 25.83 27.85 5.87
C ARG A 80 24.97 26.61 6.11
N ARG A 81 25.22 25.88 7.20
CA ARG A 81 24.38 24.74 7.62
C ARG A 81 22.96 25.16 7.94
N ALA A 82 22.76 26.26 8.67
CA ALA A 82 21.43 26.77 9.01
C ALA A 82 20.60 27.07 7.74
N ARG A 83 21.20 27.75 6.76
CA ARG A 83 20.57 28.01 5.45
C ARG A 83 20.27 26.73 4.67
N GLY A 84 21.16 25.73 4.75
CA GLY A 84 20.93 24.42 4.15
C GLY A 84 19.73 23.71 4.75
N PHE A 85 19.64 23.64 6.08
CA PHE A 85 18.49 23.03 6.76
C PHE A 85 17.18 23.79 6.54
N GLU A 86 17.24 25.13 6.47
CA GLU A 86 16.10 25.97 6.12
C GLU A 86 15.61 25.73 4.69
N ALA A 87 16.53 25.57 3.73
CA ALA A 87 16.17 25.18 2.37
C ALA A 87 15.56 23.77 2.32
N ILE A 88 16.12 22.83 3.09
CA ILE A 88 15.59 21.46 3.19
C ILE A 88 14.17 21.46 3.76
N SER A 89 13.94 22.18 4.86
CA SER A 89 12.63 22.21 5.50
C SER A 89 11.57 22.85 4.60
N ARG A 90 11.87 23.99 3.96
CA ARG A 90 10.96 24.62 3.00
C ARG A 90 10.72 23.75 1.77
N GLY A 91 11.76 23.07 1.28
CA GLY A 91 11.64 22.13 0.17
C GLY A 91 10.71 20.97 0.49
N MET A 92 10.84 20.37 1.68
CA MET A 92 9.94 19.29 2.11
C MET A 92 8.49 19.76 2.30
N VAL A 93 8.29 21.00 2.76
CA VAL A 93 6.94 21.60 2.83
C VAL A 93 6.37 21.81 1.43
N ALA A 94 7.17 22.30 0.48
CA ALA A 94 6.75 22.48 -0.91
C ALA A 94 6.39 21.14 -1.59
N ILE A 95 7.14 20.07 -1.31
CA ILE A 95 6.81 18.70 -1.73
C ILE A 95 5.45 18.29 -1.17
N GLY A 96 5.24 18.47 0.14
CA GLY A 96 3.98 18.12 0.79
C GLY A 96 2.78 18.95 0.30
N ALA A 97 3.03 20.19 -0.16
CA ALA A 97 2.04 21.06 -0.77
C ALA A 97 1.80 20.78 -2.27
N GLY A 98 2.62 19.93 -2.90
CA GLY A 98 2.52 19.62 -4.33
C GLY A 98 3.01 20.74 -5.26
N ASP A 99 3.90 21.64 -4.78
CA ASP A 99 4.51 22.70 -5.62
C ASP A 99 5.88 22.23 -6.15
N PRO A 100 5.96 21.70 -7.39
CA PRO A 100 7.22 21.19 -7.95
C PRO A 100 8.25 22.30 -8.20
N VAL A 101 7.80 23.53 -8.50
CA VAL A 101 8.68 24.65 -8.83
C VAL A 101 9.39 25.15 -7.57
N ALA A 102 8.64 25.38 -6.49
CA ALA A 102 9.23 25.76 -5.21
C ALA A 102 10.11 24.65 -4.64
N ALA A 103 9.68 23.38 -4.74
CA ALA A 103 10.46 22.23 -4.30
C ALA A 103 11.80 22.14 -5.04
N GLY A 104 11.81 22.30 -6.37
CA GLY A 104 13.03 22.29 -7.18
C GLY A 104 13.98 23.45 -6.84
N ARG A 105 13.46 24.67 -6.64
CA ARG A 105 14.28 25.83 -6.21
C ARG A 105 14.95 25.56 -4.86
N HIS A 106 14.19 25.09 -3.88
CA HIS A 106 14.71 24.78 -2.55
C HIS A 106 15.67 23.58 -2.55
N ALA A 107 15.51 22.61 -3.46
CA ALA A 107 16.47 21.52 -3.68
C ALA A 107 17.83 22.06 -4.17
N VAL A 108 17.82 22.98 -5.13
CA VAL A 108 19.05 23.63 -5.64
C VAL A 108 19.74 24.45 -4.53
N ASP A 109 18.97 25.20 -3.74
CA ASP A 109 19.50 25.95 -2.59
C ASP A 109 20.10 25.02 -1.53
N ALA A 110 19.40 23.92 -1.20
CA ALA A 110 19.89 22.90 -0.29
C ALA A 110 21.19 22.27 -0.79
N ARG A 111 21.31 21.98 -2.10
CA ARG A 111 22.56 21.49 -2.71
C ARG A 111 23.71 22.47 -2.55
N LYS A 112 23.46 23.77 -2.74
CA LYS A 112 24.49 24.82 -2.63
C LYS A 112 25.04 24.97 -1.22
N PHE A 113 24.18 24.82 -0.20
CA PHE A 113 24.53 25.06 1.20
C PHE A 113 24.84 23.79 2.00
N ALA A 114 24.29 22.64 1.60
CA ALA A 114 24.31 21.37 2.33
C ALA A 114 24.42 20.13 1.39
N ALA A 115 25.26 20.19 0.33
CA ALA A 115 25.48 19.04 -0.59
C ALA A 115 25.88 17.72 0.11
N SER A 116 26.58 17.79 1.24
CA SER A 116 27.02 16.60 1.96
C SER A 116 25.92 15.94 2.78
N GLU A 117 24.80 16.62 3.03
CA GLU A 117 23.75 16.13 3.91
C GLU A 117 22.87 15.07 3.21
N PRO A 118 22.59 13.93 3.86
CA PRO A 118 21.66 12.89 3.40
C PRO A 118 20.31 13.40 2.89
N LEU A 119 19.72 14.35 3.62
CA LEU A 119 18.38 14.88 3.34
C LEU A 119 18.33 15.72 2.07
N THR A 120 19.45 16.31 1.66
CA THR A 120 19.54 17.08 0.41
C THR A 120 19.33 16.18 -0.80
N LEU A 121 19.95 15.00 -0.82
CA LEU A 121 19.76 14.02 -1.90
C LEU A 121 18.29 13.57 -1.96
N LEU A 122 17.63 13.41 -0.81
CA LEU A 122 16.22 13.02 -0.75
C LEU A 122 15.32 14.11 -1.34
N LEU A 123 15.56 15.35 -0.96
CA LEU A 123 14.85 16.50 -1.50
C LEU A 123 15.03 16.62 -3.02
N GLU A 124 16.25 16.42 -3.51
CA GLU A 124 16.54 16.39 -4.96
C GLU A 124 15.75 15.26 -5.66
N ALA A 125 15.78 14.04 -5.11
CA ALA A 125 15.05 12.91 -5.71
C ALA A 125 13.53 13.14 -5.73
N GLN A 126 12.96 13.62 -4.62
CA GLN A 126 11.51 13.87 -4.52
C GLN A 126 11.05 15.05 -5.37
N SER A 127 11.82 16.14 -5.43
CA SER A 127 11.50 17.28 -6.30
C SER A 127 11.57 16.91 -7.78
N ALA A 128 12.53 16.07 -8.17
CA ALA A 128 12.61 15.51 -9.51
C ALA A 128 11.42 14.59 -9.82
N GLN A 129 11.01 13.72 -8.88
CA GLN A 129 9.81 12.89 -9.03
C GLN A 129 8.53 13.72 -9.22
N LEU A 130 8.34 14.78 -8.43
CA LEU A 130 7.21 15.71 -8.56
C LEU A 130 7.22 16.48 -9.88
N SER A 131 8.40 16.84 -10.37
CA SER A 131 8.57 17.54 -11.65
C SER A 131 8.48 16.61 -12.87
N GLY A 132 8.37 15.29 -12.65
CA GLY A 132 8.36 14.28 -13.71
C GLY A 132 9.74 13.98 -14.32
N ASP A 133 10.83 14.54 -13.78
CA ASP A 133 12.20 14.27 -14.24
C ASP A 133 12.72 12.96 -13.64
N ARG A 134 12.39 11.85 -14.32
CA ARG A 134 12.79 10.50 -13.91
C ARG A 134 14.30 10.30 -13.93
N GLY A 135 15.00 10.91 -14.89
CA GLY A 135 16.45 10.76 -15.03
C GLY A 135 17.19 11.37 -13.85
N GLN A 136 16.79 12.58 -13.44
CA GLN A 136 17.35 13.23 -12.27
C GLN A 136 16.98 12.50 -10.97
N ALA A 137 15.74 12.00 -10.85
CA ALA A 137 15.32 11.21 -9.68
C ALA A 137 16.16 9.94 -9.52
N GLU A 138 16.36 9.17 -10.60
CA GLU A 138 17.17 7.96 -10.58
C GLU A 138 18.64 8.25 -10.23
N ALA A 139 19.21 9.32 -10.79
CA ALA A 139 20.57 9.75 -10.47
C ALA A 139 20.72 10.12 -8.98
N ALA A 140 19.74 10.84 -8.42
CA ALA A 140 19.74 11.19 -7.00
C ALA A 140 19.62 9.95 -6.09
N PHE A 141 18.75 8.99 -6.42
CA PHE A 141 18.66 7.73 -5.67
C PHE A 141 19.90 6.85 -5.81
N LYS A 142 20.57 6.85 -6.98
CA LYS A 142 21.86 6.17 -7.14
C LYS A 142 22.94 6.80 -6.27
N ALA A 143 23.02 8.14 -6.22
CA ALA A 143 23.96 8.85 -5.35
C ALA A 143 23.70 8.57 -3.85
N MET A 144 22.46 8.27 -3.45
CA MET A 144 22.14 7.82 -2.09
C MET A 144 22.75 6.45 -1.75
N LEU A 145 23.08 5.61 -2.73
CA LEU A 145 23.68 4.30 -2.48
C LEU A 145 25.13 4.42 -1.98
N ASP A 146 25.82 5.53 -2.23
CA ASP A 146 27.21 5.70 -1.82
C ASP A 146 27.36 5.82 -0.30
N LYS A 147 26.37 6.42 0.37
CA LYS A 147 26.38 6.67 1.81
C LYS A 147 25.55 5.62 2.57
N PRO A 148 26.06 5.04 3.67
CA PRO A 148 25.34 4.01 4.41
C PRO A 148 24.01 4.51 5.01
N GLU A 149 23.92 5.78 5.39
CA GLU A 149 22.73 6.37 6.02
C GLU A 149 21.56 6.52 5.05
N THR A 150 21.84 6.75 3.76
CA THR A 150 20.80 6.95 2.71
C THR A 150 20.56 5.72 1.86
N ARG A 151 21.43 4.71 1.93
CA ARG A 151 21.43 3.57 1.00
C ARG A 151 20.09 2.84 0.95
N VAL A 152 19.49 2.55 2.10
CA VAL A 152 18.19 1.87 2.17
C VAL A 152 17.08 2.68 1.49
N LEU A 153 17.13 4.00 1.66
CA LEU A 153 16.16 4.91 1.04
C LEU A 153 16.38 5.00 -0.48
N GLY A 154 17.63 5.05 -0.92
CA GLY A 154 18.01 4.97 -2.33
C GLY A 154 17.50 3.69 -2.98
N LEU A 155 17.69 2.53 -2.34
CA LEU A 155 17.18 1.24 -2.81
C LEU A 155 15.66 1.23 -2.95
N ARG A 156 14.93 1.83 -1.99
CA ARG A 156 13.46 1.96 -2.08
C ARG A 156 13.04 2.83 -3.28
N GLY A 157 13.70 3.96 -3.48
CA GLY A 157 13.42 4.85 -4.61
C GLY A 157 13.66 4.16 -5.95
N LEU A 158 14.82 3.51 -6.10
CA LEU A 158 15.17 2.75 -7.30
C LEU A 158 14.24 1.56 -7.55
N PHE A 159 13.78 0.89 -6.50
CA PHE A 159 12.76 -0.16 -6.61
C PHE A 159 11.45 0.37 -7.21
N VAL A 160 10.96 1.51 -6.73
CA VAL A 160 9.72 2.11 -7.23
C VAL A 160 9.88 2.56 -8.68
N GLU A 161 10.99 3.21 -9.04
CA GLU A 161 11.27 3.62 -10.41
C GLU A 161 11.42 2.41 -11.36
N ALA A 162 12.08 1.34 -10.92
CA ALA A 162 12.21 0.11 -11.69
C ALA A 162 10.85 -0.55 -11.95
N ARG A 163 9.98 -0.63 -10.94
CA ARG A 163 8.59 -1.13 -11.11
C ARG A 163 7.78 -0.28 -12.09
N ARG A 164 7.89 1.05 -12.00
CA ARG A 164 7.21 1.99 -12.92
C ARG A 164 7.68 1.83 -14.37
N ARG A 165 8.95 1.47 -14.58
CA ARG A 165 9.51 1.15 -15.92
C ARG A 165 9.12 -0.24 -16.42
N GLY A 166 8.56 -1.10 -15.57
CA GLY A 166 8.32 -2.51 -15.89
C GLY A 166 9.58 -3.38 -15.82
N ASP A 167 10.70 -2.86 -15.30
CA ASP A 167 11.92 -3.65 -15.11
C ASP A 167 11.87 -4.42 -13.78
N MET A 168 11.17 -5.56 -13.82
CA MET A 168 10.98 -6.41 -12.65
C MET A 168 12.28 -7.08 -12.17
N ALA A 169 13.25 -7.30 -13.08
CA ALA A 169 14.54 -7.88 -12.72
C ALA A 169 15.36 -6.91 -11.86
N ALA A 170 15.46 -5.64 -12.27
CA ALA A 170 16.11 -4.60 -11.48
C ALA A 170 15.37 -4.36 -10.15
N ALA A 171 14.04 -4.30 -10.19
CA ALA A 171 13.23 -4.13 -8.98
C ALA A 171 13.49 -5.25 -7.96
N ARG A 172 13.53 -6.52 -8.41
CA ARG A 172 13.87 -7.66 -7.55
C ARG A 172 15.27 -7.51 -6.97
N ALA A 173 16.27 -7.12 -7.77
CA ALA A 173 17.64 -6.94 -7.29
C ALA A 173 17.75 -5.86 -6.21
N PHE A 174 17.02 -4.74 -6.35
CA PHE A 174 17.00 -3.67 -5.33
C PHE A 174 16.30 -4.10 -4.04
N ALA A 175 15.19 -4.82 -4.12
CA ALA A 175 14.50 -5.36 -2.95
C ALA A 175 15.38 -6.38 -2.20
N ASP A 176 16.07 -7.25 -2.95
CA ASP A 176 16.99 -8.25 -2.41
C ASP A 176 18.20 -7.60 -1.72
N ASP A 177 18.80 -6.56 -2.32
CA ASP A 177 19.87 -5.79 -1.67
C ASP A 177 19.37 -5.06 -0.41
N ALA A 178 18.13 -4.57 -0.40
CA ALA A 178 17.54 -3.91 0.76
C ALA A 178 17.38 -4.89 1.93
N VAL A 179 16.87 -6.11 1.68
CA VAL A 179 16.73 -7.15 2.73
C VAL A 179 18.09 -7.62 3.23
N ARG A 180 19.09 -7.79 2.35
CA ARG A 180 20.46 -8.15 2.76
C ARG A 180 21.06 -7.15 3.75
N ARG A 181 20.83 -5.86 3.52
CA ARG A 181 21.38 -4.78 4.35
C ARG A 181 20.57 -4.51 5.60
N SER A 182 19.25 -4.64 5.51
CA SER A 182 18.33 -4.35 6.60
C SER A 182 17.18 -5.35 6.56
N PRO A 183 17.33 -6.51 7.22
CA PRO A 183 16.35 -7.59 7.16
C PRO A 183 14.97 -7.21 7.70
N SER A 184 14.88 -6.23 8.59
CA SER A 184 13.63 -5.77 9.22
C SER A 184 12.77 -4.85 8.35
N LEU A 185 13.16 -4.57 7.11
CA LEU A 185 12.38 -3.70 6.21
C LEU A 185 11.13 -4.42 5.68
N ALA A 186 9.95 -4.03 6.15
CA ALA A 186 8.66 -4.60 5.72
C ALA A 186 8.48 -4.56 4.20
N TRP A 187 8.59 -3.38 3.59
CA TRP A 187 8.36 -3.20 2.14
C TRP A 187 9.24 -4.10 1.26
N ALA A 188 10.50 -4.34 1.68
CA ALA A 188 11.43 -5.13 0.90
C ALA A 188 11.15 -6.63 1.04
N ASN A 189 10.76 -7.09 2.24
CA ASN A 189 10.31 -8.46 2.45
C ASN A 189 8.99 -8.75 1.73
N ASP A 190 8.06 -7.79 1.73
CA ASP A 190 6.79 -7.90 1.01
C ASP A 190 7.04 -7.99 -0.51
N ALA A 191 7.88 -7.10 -1.05
CA ALA A 191 8.26 -7.14 -2.46
C ALA A 191 8.93 -8.46 -2.88
N LEU A 192 9.84 -8.99 -2.05
CA LEU A 192 10.46 -10.29 -2.35
C LEU A 192 9.45 -11.44 -2.29
N LEU A 193 8.52 -11.43 -1.35
CA LEU A 193 7.44 -12.41 -1.32
C LEU A 193 6.64 -12.36 -2.62
N ASP A 194 6.24 -11.16 -3.06
CA ASP A 194 5.51 -10.96 -4.32
C ASP A 194 6.31 -11.47 -5.55
N PHE A 195 7.63 -11.26 -5.57
CA PHE A 195 8.47 -11.81 -6.65
C PHE A 195 8.59 -13.33 -6.61
N HIS A 196 8.71 -13.94 -5.43
CA HIS A 196 8.78 -15.39 -5.30
C HIS A 196 7.47 -16.06 -5.68
N THR A 197 6.34 -15.47 -5.27
CA THR A 197 5.00 -15.97 -5.62
C THR A 197 4.76 -15.81 -7.12
N ALA A 198 5.04 -14.65 -7.71
CA ALA A 198 4.89 -14.42 -9.15
C ALA A 198 5.77 -15.35 -10.01
N ALA A 199 6.93 -15.76 -9.50
CA ALA A 199 7.81 -16.71 -10.18
C ALA A 199 7.39 -18.18 -10.01
N GLY A 200 6.37 -18.49 -9.20
CA GLY A 200 6.00 -19.86 -8.85
C GLY A 200 7.02 -20.58 -7.96
N ASP A 201 7.94 -19.84 -7.32
CA ASP A 201 8.94 -20.41 -6.42
C ASP A 201 8.34 -20.54 -5.00
N TRP A 202 7.49 -21.55 -4.84
CA TRP A 202 6.73 -21.80 -3.61
C TRP A 202 7.62 -22.07 -2.41
N GLN A 203 8.79 -22.68 -2.61
CA GLN A 203 9.74 -22.96 -1.54
C GLN A 203 10.37 -21.65 -1.01
N ALA A 204 10.87 -20.79 -1.90
CA ALA A 204 11.43 -19.50 -1.48
C ALA A 204 10.36 -18.58 -0.87
N ALA A 205 9.12 -18.60 -1.40
CA ALA A 205 8.00 -17.86 -0.84
C ALA A 205 7.67 -18.31 0.60
N ARG A 206 7.68 -19.61 0.90
CA ARG A 206 7.49 -20.11 2.27
C ARG A 206 8.58 -19.64 3.21
N THR A 207 9.84 -19.70 2.80
CA THR A 207 10.96 -19.18 3.60
C THR A 207 10.84 -17.67 3.83
N ALA A 208 10.32 -16.91 2.86
CA ALA A 208 10.05 -15.48 3.02
C ALA A 208 8.95 -15.22 4.06
N VAL A 209 7.85 -15.99 4.05
CA VAL A 209 6.78 -15.91 5.06
C VAL A 209 7.30 -16.23 6.47
N GLU A 210 8.10 -17.29 6.62
CA GLU A 210 8.68 -17.68 7.92
C GLU A 210 9.63 -16.60 8.46
N ARG A 211 10.45 -16.00 7.59
CA ARG A 211 11.32 -14.88 7.95
C ARG A 211 10.52 -13.66 8.40
N ARG A 212 9.46 -13.29 7.67
CA ARG A 212 8.55 -12.20 8.05
C ARG A 212 7.89 -12.44 9.41
N ALA A 213 7.49 -13.68 9.69
CA ALA A 213 6.95 -14.06 10.99
C ALA A 213 8.00 -13.97 12.11
N ALA A 214 9.23 -14.44 11.87
CA ALA A 214 10.33 -14.38 12.83
C ALA A 214 10.71 -12.93 13.18
N LEU A 215 10.67 -12.03 12.19
CA LEU A 215 10.93 -10.60 12.33
C LEU A 215 9.73 -9.81 12.85
N ARG A 216 8.59 -10.47 13.13
CA ARG A 216 7.32 -9.84 13.56
C ARG A 216 6.79 -8.78 12.56
N LEU A 217 7.09 -8.96 11.27
CA LEU A 217 6.57 -8.13 10.19
C LEU A 217 5.14 -8.53 9.78
N ALA A 218 4.77 -9.78 10.03
CA ALA A 218 3.42 -10.30 9.86
C ALA A 218 2.89 -10.87 11.18
N ASP A 219 1.58 -10.83 11.38
CA ASP A 219 0.95 -11.50 12.52
C ASP A 219 1.12 -13.03 12.40
N LYS A 220 1.16 -13.74 13.54
CA LYS A 220 1.29 -15.20 13.54
C LYS A 220 0.14 -15.89 12.79
N GLY A 221 -1.09 -15.38 12.93
CA GLY A 221 -2.26 -15.90 12.22
C GLY A 221 -2.17 -15.65 10.72
N GLU A 222 -1.75 -14.44 10.34
CA GLU A 222 -1.54 -14.06 8.93
C GLU A 222 -0.46 -14.92 8.26
N ALA A 223 0.70 -15.08 8.90
CA ALA A 223 1.78 -15.90 8.39
C ALA A 223 1.37 -17.39 8.26
N LYS A 224 0.57 -17.89 9.21
CA LYS A 224 0.01 -19.25 9.14
C LYS A 224 -0.92 -19.41 7.95
N ARG A 225 -1.79 -18.41 7.68
CA ARG A 225 -2.69 -18.40 6.53
C ARG A 225 -1.93 -18.30 5.21
N GLN A 226 -0.96 -17.39 5.10
CA GLN A 226 -0.10 -17.25 3.93
C GLN A 226 0.66 -18.54 3.62
N ARG A 227 1.21 -19.22 4.64
CA ARG A 227 1.84 -20.54 4.45
C ARG A 227 0.85 -21.58 3.93
N ALA A 228 -0.37 -21.62 4.46
CA ALA A 228 -1.41 -22.53 3.96
C ALA A 228 -1.75 -22.26 2.48
N VAL A 229 -1.84 -21.00 2.08
CA VAL A 229 -2.09 -20.59 0.69
C VAL A 229 -0.95 -21.00 -0.23
N LEU A 230 0.31 -20.81 0.19
CA LEU A 230 1.47 -21.24 -0.59
C LEU A 230 1.53 -22.77 -0.77
N LEU A 231 1.19 -23.53 0.28
CA LEU A 231 1.09 -24.99 0.20
C LEU A 231 -0.06 -25.44 -0.72
N ALA A 232 -1.20 -24.73 -0.71
CA ALA A 232 -2.30 -25.00 -1.63
C ALA A 232 -1.92 -24.70 -3.09
N ALA A 233 -1.17 -23.62 -3.32
CA ALA A 233 -0.62 -23.28 -4.63
C ALA A 233 0.36 -24.36 -5.13
N GLU A 234 1.31 -24.76 -4.29
CA GLU A 234 2.26 -25.84 -4.57
C GLU A 234 1.54 -27.16 -4.89
N ALA A 235 0.47 -27.48 -4.16
CA ALA A 235 -0.34 -28.66 -4.41
C ALA A 235 -1.07 -28.59 -5.76
N LEU A 236 -1.61 -27.44 -6.15
CA LEU A 236 -2.28 -27.25 -7.44
C LEU A 236 -1.31 -27.43 -8.62
N ASP A 237 -0.10 -26.87 -8.51
CA ASP A 237 0.93 -26.97 -9.55
C ASP A 237 1.54 -28.38 -9.64
N ALA A 238 1.69 -29.06 -8.51
CA ALA A 238 2.33 -30.37 -8.43
C ALA A 238 1.36 -31.53 -8.69
N LYS A 239 0.04 -31.34 -8.67
CA LYS A 239 -0.95 -32.44 -8.73
C LYS A 239 -0.76 -33.40 -9.91
N ASP A 240 -0.41 -32.86 -11.08
CA ASP A 240 -0.31 -33.64 -12.33
C ASP A 240 1.08 -34.29 -12.50
N ARG A 241 2.11 -33.76 -11.82
CA ARG A 241 3.50 -34.23 -11.95
C ARG A 241 3.90 -35.13 -10.79
N GLU A 242 3.54 -34.74 -9.57
CA GLU A 242 3.95 -35.34 -8.31
C GLU A 242 2.77 -35.43 -7.32
N PRO A 243 1.79 -36.32 -7.56
CA PRO A 243 0.53 -36.36 -6.82
C PRO A 243 0.71 -36.64 -5.32
N GLU A 244 1.68 -37.47 -4.92
CA GLU A 244 1.93 -37.73 -3.49
C GLU A 244 2.45 -36.48 -2.74
N LYS A 245 3.33 -35.69 -3.38
CA LYS A 245 3.80 -34.42 -2.80
C LYS A 245 2.67 -33.39 -2.76
N ALA A 246 1.88 -33.30 -3.82
CA ALA A 246 0.72 -32.41 -3.87
C ALA A 246 -0.31 -32.74 -2.79
N LEU A 247 -0.60 -34.03 -2.57
CA LEU A 247 -1.52 -34.45 -1.51
C LEU A 247 -0.98 -34.09 -0.11
N ALA A 248 0.31 -34.33 0.14
CA ALA A 248 0.93 -33.96 1.41
C ALA A 248 0.86 -32.45 1.67
N ALA A 249 1.17 -31.63 0.65
CA ALA A 249 1.08 -30.17 0.73
C ALA A 249 -0.37 -29.69 0.96
N ALA A 250 -1.35 -30.27 0.26
CA ALA A 250 -2.76 -29.93 0.43
C ALA A 250 -3.27 -30.28 1.85
N LEU A 251 -2.91 -31.45 2.38
CA LEU A 251 -3.27 -31.85 3.75
C LEU A 251 -2.61 -30.95 4.80
N GLU A 252 -1.37 -30.55 4.59
CA GLU A 252 -0.69 -29.59 5.47
C GLU A 252 -1.36 -28.21 5.42
N ALA A 253 -1.74 -27.74 4.23
CA ALA A 253 -2.51 -26.51 4.04
C ALA A 253 -3.82 -26.53 4.82
N VAL A 254 -4.60 -27.61 4.72
CA VAL A 254 -5.85 -27.79 5.47
C VAL A 254 -5.60 -27.82 6.99
N LYS A 255 -4.51 -28.45 7.46
CA LYS A 255 -4.15 -28.45 8.88
C LYS A 255 -3.82 -27.05 9.40
N LEU A 256 -3.17 -26.24 8.58
CA LEU A 256 -2.82 -24.86 8.93
C LEU A 256 -4.03 -23.92 8.88
N SER A 257 -4.84 -24.04 7.83
CA SER A 257 -6.04 -23.23 7.59
C SER A 257 -7.22 -24.13 7.16
N PRO A 258 -7.99 -24.69 8.10
CA PRO A 258 -9.09 -25.60 7.78
C PRO A 258 -10.23 -24.95 6.98
N GLY A 259 -10.36 -23.62 7.03
CA GLY A 259 -11.32 -22.85 6.23
C GLY A 259 -10.84 -22.48 4.83
N LEU A 260 -9.63 -22.90 4.42
CA LEU A 260 -9.14 -22.65 3.06
C LEU A 260 -9.78 -23.66 2.08
N THR A 261 -10.92 -23.27 1.53
CA THR A 261 -11.70 -24.03 0.55
C THR A 261 -10.87 -24.73 -0.54
N PRO A 262 -10.00 -24.05 -1.30
CA PRO A 262 -9.27 -24.68 -2.41
C PRO A 262 -8.39 -25.85 -1.95
N ALA A 263 -7.76 -25.72 -0.78
CA ALA A 263 -6.94 -26.79 -0.21
C ALA A 263 -7.79 -27.99 0.23
N ALA A 264 -8.93 -27.74 0.89
CA ALA A 264 -9.84 -28.79 1.34
C ALA A 264 -10.47 -29.54 0.16
N ALA A 265 -10.95 -28.82 -0.85
CA ALA A 265 -11.53 -29.41 -2.06
C ALA A 265 -10.49 -30.22 -2.85
N LEU A 266 -9.26 -29.71 -3.01
CA LEU A 266 -8.17 -30.43 -3.67
C LEU A 266 -7.78 -31.70 -2.90
N ALA A 267 -7.52 -31.59 -1.59
CA ALA A 267 -7.16 -32.75 -0.77
C ALA A 267 -8.27 -33.81 -0.75
N GLY A 268 -9.54 -33.40 -0.69
CA GLY A 268 -10.69 -34.29 -0.77
C GLY A 268 -10.72 -35.09 -2.07
N ARG A 269 -10.61 -34.41 -3.22
CA ARG A 269 -10.58 -35.07 -4.55
C ARG A 269 -9.41 -36.05 -4.67
N MET A 270 -8.20 -35.64 -4.27
CA MET A 270 -7.02 -36.51 -4.34
C MET A 270 -7.12 -37.73 -3.42
N LEU A 271 -7.69 -37.58 -2.22
CA LEU A 271 -7.96 -38.73 -1.33
C LEU A 271 -9.01 -39.67 -1.93
N SER A 272 -10.03 -39.13 -2.59
CA SER A 272 -11.06 -39.90 -3.29
C SER A 272 -10.48 -40.70 -4.45
N GLU A 273 -9.64 -40.09 -5.28
CA GLU A 273 -8.92 -40.75 -6.38
C GLU A 273 -8.00 -41.87 -5.88
N ARG A 274 -7.38 -41.68 -4.71
CA ARG A 274 -6.56 -42.70 -4.03
C ARG A 274 -7.40 -43.85 -3.41
N GLY A 275 -8.72 -43.70 -3.32
CA GLY A 275 -9.63 -44.66 -2.68
C GLY A 275 -9.78 -44.49 -1.17
N ASP A 276 -9.23 -43.42 -0.58
CA ASP A 276 -9.29 -43.09 0.84
C ASP A 276 -10.63 -42.39 1.23
N ILE A 277 -11.76 -42.95 0.78
CA ILE A 277 -13.11 -42.33 0.79
C ILE A 277 -13.51 -41.82 2.18
N LYS A 278 -13.26 -42.60 3.24
CA LYS A 278 -13.62 -42.24 4.63
C LYS A 278 -12.85 -41.00 5.11
N LYS A 279 -11.59 -40.84 4.70
CA LYS A 279 -10.77 -39.68 5.06
C LYS A 279 -11.21 -38.46 4.26
N ALA A 280 -11.45 -38.63 2.96
CA ALA A 280 -11.94 -37.58 2.07
C ALA A 280 -13.26 -36.98 2.59
N ALA A 281 -14.25 -37.85 2.87
CA ALA A 281 -15.55 -37.43 3.39
C ALA A 281 -15.43 -36.64 4.71
N ARG A 282 -14.66 -37.16 5.68
CA ARG A 282 -14.46 -36.48 6.97
C ARG A 282 -13.77 -35.12 6.82
N LEU A 283 -12.79 -35.02 5.93
CA LEU A 283 -12.08 -33.77 5.66
C LEU A 283 -13.01 -32.72 5.06
N LEU A 284 -13.82 -33.12 4.07
CA LEU A 284 -14.76 -32.22 3.39
C LEU A 284 -15.92 -31.80 4.30
N GLU A 285 -16.45 -32.70 5.12
CA GLU A 285 -17.46 -32.37 6.14
C GLU A 285 -16.93 -31.39 7.19
N ALA A 286 -15.65 -31.52 7.58
CA ALA A 286 -15.01 -30.59 8.49
C ALA A 286 -14.83 -29.19 7.87
N ALA A 287 -14.44 -29.14 6.59
CA ALA A 287 -14.35 -27.88 5.84
C ALA A 287 -15.72 -27.22 5.67
N TRP A 288 -16.75 -28.00 5.32
CA TRP A 288 -18.13 -27.53 5.12
C TRP A 288 -18.72 -26.85 6.36
N LYS A 289 -18.45 -27.43 7.55
CA LYS A 289 -18.88 -26.84 8.83
C LYS A 289 -18.30 -25.44 9.07
N LEU A 290 -17.14 -25.13 8.49
CA LEU A 290 -16.50 -23.82 8.60
C LEU A 290 -17.00 -22.88 7.49
N VAL A 291 -16.87 -23.30 6.23
CA VAL A 291 -17.19 -22.52 5.04
C VAL A 291 -18.01 -23.38 4.08
N SER A 292 -19.25 -22.97 3.82
CA SER A 292 -20.08 -23.53 2.75
C SER A 292 -19.61 -22.98 1.40
N HIS A 293 -19.19 -23.86 0.50
CA HIS A 293 -18.66 -23.46 -0.81
C HIS A 293 -18.92 -24.53 -1.87
N PRO A 294 -19.29 -24.15 -3.11
CA PRO A 294 -19.63 -25.11 -4.17
C PRO A 294 -18.55 -26.15 -4.45
N ASP A 295 -17.27 -25.76 -4.51
CA ASP A 295 -16.16 -26.71 -4.71
C ASP A 295 -16.08 -27.83 -3.64
N VAL A 296 -16.41 -27.52 -2.39
CA VAL A 296 -16.41 -28.51 -1.29
C VAL A 296 -17.63 -29.42 -1.43
N ALA A 297 -18.79 -28.86 -1.77
CA ALA A 297 -19.99 -29.65 -2.06
C ALA A 297 -19.75 -30.62 -3.23
N ASN A 298 -19.23 -30.13 -4.36
CA ASN A 298 -18.93 -30.95 -5.53
C ASN A 298 -17.94 -32.07 -5.20
N ALA A 299 -16.83 -31.73 -4.53
CA ALA A 299 -15.86 -32.74 -4.09
C ALA A 299 -16.46 -33.79 -3.14
N TYR A 300 -17.44 -33.42 -2.30
CA TYR A 300 -18.11 -34.34 -1.40
C TYR A 300 -19.12 -35.23 -2.10
N LEU A 301 -19.88 -34.68 -3.05
CA LEU A 301 -20.84 -35.44 -3.86
C LEU A 301 -20.14 -36.46 -4.75
N ASP A 302 -18.93 -36.16 -5.23
CA ASP A 302 -18.11 -37.04 -6.07
C ASP A 302 -17.07 -37.85 -5.27
N VAL A 303 -17.15 -37.84 -3.93
CA VAL A 303 -16.12 -38.43 -3.06
C VAL A 303 -15.89 -39.92 -3.33
N ARG A 304 -16.91 -40.65 -3.81
CA ARG A 304 -16.83 -42.06 -4.19
C ARG A 304 -17.07 -42.21 -5.68
N PRO A 305 -16.05 -42.59 -6.46
CA PRO A 305 -16.22 -42.93 -7.87
C PRO A 305 -17.20 -44.09 -8.05
N GLY A 306 -18.09 -43.99 -9.03
CA GLY A 306 -19.07 -45.03 -9.37
C GLY A 306 -20.42 -44.95 -8.64
N ASP A 307 -20.64 -43.92 -7.81
CA ASP A 307 -21.92 -43.73 -7.14
C ASP A 307 -23.05 -43.35 -8.10
N SER A 308 -24.25 -43.88 -7.84
CA SER A 308 -25.45 -43.55 -8.61
C SER A 308 -25.94 -42.13 -8.29
N ALA A 309 -26.82 -41.58 -9.13
CA ALA A 309 -27.43 -40.28 -8.85
C ALA A 309 -28.21 -40.26 -7.52
N ARG A 310 -28.82 -41.39 -7.12
CA ARG A 310 -29.49 -41.53 -5.82
C ARG A 310 -28.52 -41.55 -4.65
N ASP A 311 -27.36 -42.16 -4.81
CA ASP A 311 -26.32 -42.15 -3.77
C ASP A 311 -25.75 -40.74 -3.58
N ARG A 312 -25.56 -39.99 -4.68
CA ARG A 312 -25.17 -38.58 -4.64
C ARG A 312 -26.25 -37.72 -3.97
N LEU A 313 -27.54 -37.95 -4.24
CA LEU A 313 -28.64 -37.29 -3.54
C LEU A 313 -28.60 -37.56 -2.04
N ALA A 314 -28.42 -38.83 -1.63
CA ALA A 314 -28.31 -39.18 -0.20
C ALA A 314 -27.12 -38.46 0.48
N ARG A 315 -26.00 -38.28 -0.23
CA ARG A 315 -24.88 -37.45 0.26
C ARG A 315 -25.21 -35.96 0.32
N ALA A 316 -25.92 -35.43 -0.67
CA ALA A 316 -26.34 -34.03 -0.63
C ALA A 316 -27.20 -33.78 0.62
N GLU A 317 -28.10 -34.69 0.96
CA GLU A 317 -28.88 -34.61 2.20
C GLU A 317 -28.02 -34.62 3.46
N THR A 318 -26.99 -35.48 3.53
CA THR A 318 -26.10 -35.50 4.69
C THR A 318 -25.34 -34.19 4.82
N LEU A 319 -24.91 -33.61 3.69
CA LEU A 319 -24.23 -32.32 3.66
C LEU A 319 -25.15 -31.17 4.11
N THR A 320 -26.39 -31.11 3.61
CA THR A 320 -27.37 -30.09 4.02
C THR A 320 -27.77 -30.22 5.50
N LYS A 321 -27.79 -31.44 6.07
CA LYS A 321 -28.03 -31.65 7.51
C LYS A 321 -26.93 -31.03 8.38
N LEU A 322 -25.70 -30.90 7.88
CA LEU A 322 -24.60 -30.26 8.62
C LEU A 322 -24.76 -28.73 8.72
N ARG A 323 -25.38 -28.11 7.72
CA ARG A 323 -25.71 -26.67 7.70
C ARG A 323 -27.10 -26.46 7.09
N PRO A 324 -28.18 -26.59 7.91
CA PRO A 324 -29.53 -26.37 7.43
C PRO A 324 -29.72 -24.92 6.97
N ALA A 325 -30.51 -24.73 5.92
CA ALA A 325 -30.85 -23.42 5.35
C ALA A 325 -29.67 -22.60 4.77
N ASP A 326 -28.50 -23.21 4.57
CA ASP A 326 -27.42 -22.59 3.83
C ASP A 326 -27.71 -22.61 2.32
N PRO A 327 -27.57 -21.47 1.59
CA PRO A 327 -27.92 -21.40 0.18
C PRO A 327 -27.11 -22.36 -0.70
N GLU A 328 -25.82 -22.53 -0.43
CA GLU A 328 -24.99 -23.48 -1.20
C GLU A 328 -25.41 -24.93 -0.95
N GLY A 329 -25.79 -25.25 0.30
CA GLY A 329 -26.34 -26.57 0.65
C GLY A 329 -27.67 -26.85 -0.04
N VAL A 330 -28.53 -25.85 -0.20
CA VAL A 330 -29.81 -25.96 -0.91
C VAL A 330 -29.58 -26.13 -2.42
N LEU A 331 -28.68 -25.35 -3.03
CA LEU A 331 -28.33 -25.48 -4.44
C LEU A 331 -27.71 -26.86 -4.75
N ALA A 332 -26.81 -27.35 -3.91
CA ALA A 332 -26.20 -28.68 -4.05
C ALA A 332 -27.24 -29.80 -3.94
N LEU A 333 -28.18 -29.71 -3.00
CA LEU A 333 -29.26 -30.68 -2.83
C LEU A 333 -30.24 -30.67 -4.02
N ALA A 334 -30.60 -29.49 -4.50
CA ALA A 334 -31.47 -29.35 -5.66
C ALA A 334 -30.85 -29.95 -6.92
N GLY A 335 -29.59 -29.63 -7.23
CA GLY A 335 -28.87 -30.23 -8.37
C GLY A 335 -28.77 -31.75 -8.27
N ALA A 336 -28.43 -32.27 -7.08
CA ALA A 336 -28.40 -33.72 -6.87
C ALA A 336 -29.78 -34.38 -7.04
N ALA A 337 -30.87 -33.71 -6.65
CA ALA A 337 -32.24 -34.20 -6.83
C ALA A 337 -32.65 -34.21 -8.31
N ILE A 338 -32.27 -33.19 -9.08
CA ILE A 338 -32.49 -33.13 -10.54
C ILE A 338 -31.79 -34.31 -11.21
N HIS A 339 -30.50 -34.55 -10.90
CA HIS A 339 -29.77 -35.70 -11.46
C HIS A 339 -30.35 -37.05 -11.04
N ALA A 340 -30.99 -37.13 -9.87
CA ALA A 340 -31.68 -38.33 -9.40
C ALA A 340 -33.12 -38.48 -9.95
N GLN A 341 -33.57 -37.54 -10.79
CA GLN A 341 -34.93 -37.44 -11.35
C GLN A 341 -36.03 -37.30 -10.28
N ASP A 342 -35.71 -36.72 -9.12
CA ASP A 342 -36.66 -36.38 -8.06
C ASP A 342 -37.07 -34.90 -8.18
N PHE A 343 -37.83 -34.59 -9.24
CA PHE A 343 -38.17 -33.22 -9.63
C PHE A 343 -39.04 -32.50 -8.59
N ALA A 344 -40.00 -33.21 -7.98
CA ALA A 344 -40.86 -32.66 -6.92
C ALA A 344 -40.02 -32.18 -5.72
N ARG A 345 -39.00 -32.96 -5.35
CA ARG A 345 -38.08 -32.60 -4.29
C ARG A 345 -37.16 -31.45 -4.68
N ALA A 346 -36.62 -31.45 -5.90
CA ALA A 346 -35.79 -30.36 -6.39
C ALA A 346 -36.55 -29.01 -6.35
N ARG A 347 -37.80 -28.99 -6.83
CA ARG A 347 -38.67 -27.81 -6.85
C ARG A 347 -38.99 -27.30 -5.44
N SER A 348 -39.35 -28.21 -4.53
CA SER A 348 -39.63 -27.84 -3.12
C SER A 348 -38.38 -27.35 -2.38
N THR A 349 -37.20 -27.91 -2.70
CA THR A 349 -35.91 -27.51 -2.13
C THR A 349 -35.50 -26.10 -2.59
N LEU A 350 -35.72 -25.74 -3.86
CA LEU A 350 -35.37 -24.42 -4.40
C LEU A 350 -36.33 -23.29 -3.99
N LYS A 351 -37.59 -23.62 -3.67
CA LYS A 351 -38.66 -22.65 -3.35
C LYS A 351 -38.23 -21.52 -2.37
N PRO A 352 -37.52 -21.80 -1.26
CA PRO A 352 -37.08 -20.74 -0.34
C PRO A 352 -36.06 -19.78 -0.94
N LEU A 353 -35.16 -20.25 -1.81
CA LEU A 353 -34.16 -19.40 -2.47
C LEU A 353 -34.79 -18.52 -3.55
N LEU A 354 -35.80 -19.03 -4.26
CA LEU A 354 -36.51 -18.26 -5.27
C LEU A 354 -37.33 -17.11 -4.64
N ALA A 355 -37.94 -17.35 -3.48
CA ALA A 355 -38.73 -16.34 -2.76
C ALA A 355 -37.88 -15.20 -2.18
N GLY A 356 -36.61 -15.45 -1.84
CA GLY A 356 -35.68 -14.47 -1.28
C GLY A 356 -34.91 -13.64 -2.32
N GLY A 357 -35.20 -13.82 -3.61
CA GLY A 357 -34.42 -13.27 -4.71
C GLY A 357 -33.55 -14.35 -5.36
N ALA A 358 -34.02 -14.91 -6.47
CA ALA A 358 -33.35 -16.00 -7.17
C ALA A 358 -32.00 -15.55 -7.75
N SER A 359 -30.90 -16.20 -7.37
CA SER A 359 -29.60 -15.99 -8.00
C SER A 359 -29.55 -16.59 -9.41
N VAL A 360 -28.51 -16.24 -10.18
CA VAL A 360 -28.28 -16.82 -11.51
C VAL A 360 -28.26 -18.35 -11.44
N ARG A 361 -27.49 -18.96 -10.53
CA ARG A 361 -27.43 -20.42 -10.34
C ARG A 361 -28.77 -21.02 -9.95
N ALA A 362 -29.55 -20.37 -9.09
CA ALA A 362 -30.89 -20.86 -8.74
C ALA A 362 -31.82 -20.88 -9.96
N CYS A 363 -31.79 -19.84 -10.80
CA CYS A 363 -32.58 -19.79 -12.04
C CYS A 363 -32.12 -20.84 -13.05
N LEU A 364 -30.81 -21.07 -13.18
CA LEU A 364 -30.25 -22.09 -14.07
C LEU A 364 -30.66 -23.50 -13.63
N LEU A 365 -30.65 -23.80 -12.32
CA LEU A 365 -31.13 -25.09 -11.81
C LEU A 365 -32.64 -25.28 -12.05
N MET A 366 -33.45 -24.21 -11.97
CA MET A 366 -34.87 -24.29 -12.34
C MET A 366 -35.07 -24.54 -13.83
N ALA A 367 -34.24 -23.94 -14.69
CA ALA A 367 -34.27 -24.22 -16.13
C ALA A 367 -33.89 -25.67 -16.43
N GLU A 368 -32.84 -26.20 -15.79
CA GLU A 368 -32.42 -27.60 -15.90
C GLU A 368 -33.51 -28.57 -15.41
N LEU A 369 -34.18 -28.24 -14.31
CA LEU A 369 -35.31 -29.02 -13.79
C LEU A 369 -36.45 -29.10 -14.80
N GLU A 370 -36.90 -27.96 -15.32
CA GLU A 370 -38.02 -27.91 -16.28
C GLU A 370 -37.66 -28.60 -17.60
N GLU A 371 -36.41 -28.50 -18.05
CA GLU A 371 -35.92 -29.20 -19.23
C GLU A 371 -35.89 -30.73 -19.01
N ALA A 372 -35.42 -31.18 -17.84
CA ALA A 372 -35.35 -32.60 -17.53
C ALA A 372 -36.73 -33.27 -17.33
N GLU A 373 -37.71 -32.53 -16.80
CA GLU A 373 -39.07 -33.05 -16.55
C GLU A 373 -39.99 -32.95 -17.79
N HIS A 374 -39.93 -31.85 -18.53
CA HIS A 374 -40.90 -31.52 -19.59
C HIS A 374 -40.27 -31.30 -20.98
N GLY A 375 -38.94 -31.33 -21.10
CA GLY A 375 -38.21 -30.99 -22.32
C GLY A 375 -38.10 -29.48 -22.56
N ALA A 376 -37.69 -29.10 -23.77
CA ALA A 376 -37.47 -27.70 -24.17
C ALA A 376 -38.79 -26.92 -24.33
N THR A 377 -39.37 -26.52 -23.20
CA THR A 377 -40.64 -25.79 -23.11
C THR A 377 -40.45 -24.27 -22.99
N GLY A 378 -41.56 -23.51 -23.05
CA GLY A 378 -41.55 -22.07 -22.81
C GLY A 378 -41.02 -21.69 -21.41
N ARG A 379 -41.24 -22.53 -20.39
CA ARG A 379 -40.78 -22.29 -19.01
C ARG A 379 -39.26 -22.30 -18.88
N VAL A 380 -38.57 -23.16 -19.63
CA VAL A 380 -37.10 -23.15 -19.68
C VAL A 380 -36.59 -21.79 -20.18
N ARG A 381 -37.17 -21.26 -21.26
CA ARG A 381 -36.79 -19.94 -21.80
C ARG A 381 -37.09 -18.82 -20.82
N GLU A 382 -38.20 -18.92 -20.10
CA GLU A 382 -38.56 -17.96 -19.07
C GLU A 382 -37.53 -17.92 -17.94
N TRP A 383 -37.13 -19.09 -17.41
CA TRP A 383 -36.10 -19.18 -16.37
C TRP A 383 -34.73 -18.69 -16.85
N LEU A 384 -34.35 -18.99 -18.09
CA LEU A 384 -33.14 -18.44 -18.70
C LEU A 384 -33.20 -16.91 -18.83
N ALA A 385 -34.35 -16.35 -19.23
CA ALA A 385 -34.56 -14.90 -19.30
C ALA A 385 -34.67 -14.21 -17.92
N ARG A 386 -35.03 -14.95 -16.87
CA ARG A 386 -34.93 -14.50 -15.48
C ARG A 386 -33.47 -14.50 -15.02
N ALA A 387 -32.69 -15.54 -15.37
CA ALA A 387 -31.27 -15.66 -15.03
C ALA A 387 -30.43 -14.49 -15.56
N THR A 388 -30.74 -13.91 -16.73
CA THR A 388 -30.00 -12.74 -17.26
C THR A 388 -30.18 -11.46 -16.43
N ARG A 389 -31.25 -11.38 -15.63
CA ARG A 389 -31.58 -10.24 -14.77
C ARG A 389 -31.34 -10.53 -13.29
N ALA A 390 -31.04 -11.78 -12.94
CA ALA A 390 -30.82 -12.22 -11.58
C ALA A 390 -29.51 -11.67 -10.98
N PRO A 391 -29.45 -11.44 -9.66
CA PRO A 391 -28.21 -11.12 -8.97
C PRO A 391 -27.17 -12.22 -9.19
N ARG A 392 -25.91 -11.79 -9.40
CA ARG A 392 -24.76 -12.69 -9.58
C ARG A 392 -24.54 -13.52 -8.31
N ASP A 393 -24.14 -14.77 -8.50
CA ASP A 393 -23.67 -15.61 -7.41
C ASP A 393 -22.32 -15.14 -6.87
N ALA A 394 -21.95 -15.66 -5.70
CA ALA A 394 -20.62 -15.47 -5.18
C ALA A 394 -19.58 -16.09 -6.13
N ALA A 395 -18.45 -15.40 -6.27
CA ALA A 395 -17.31 -15.83 -7.07
C ALA A 395 -16.01 -15.43 -6.36
N TRP A 396 -14.87 -15.90 -6.87
CA TRP A 396 -13.57 -15.45 -6.37
C TRP A 396 -13.28 -14.05 -6.92
N VAL A 397 -13.15 -13.05 -6.04
CA VAL A 397 -12.89 -11.67 -6.43
C VAL A 397 -11.56 -11.20 -5.83
N ALA A 398 -10.70 -10.61 -6.66
CA ALA A 398 -9.46 -9.95 -6.25
C ALA A 398 -9.16 -8.75 -7.16
N ASP A 399 -8.87 -7.58 -6.59
CA ASP A 399 -8.39 -6.40 -7.32
C ASP A 399 -9.25 -6.02 -8.56
N GLY A 400 -10.57 -6.23 -8.47
CA GLY A 400 -11.51 -5.97 -9.58
C GLY A 400 -11.63 -7.11 -10.60
N LEU A 401 -10.81 -8.15 -10.50
CA LEU A 401 -10.93 -9.38 -11.29
C LEU A 401 -11.92 -10.35 -10.61
N VAL A 402 -12.87 -10.85 -11.38
CA VAL A 402 -13.76 -11.95 -10.99
C VAL A 402 -13.26 -13.23 -11.67
N SER A 403 -13.13 -14.31 -10.91
CA SER A 403 -12.70 -15.63 -11.35
C SER A 403 -13.63 -16.72 -10.83
N ASP A 404 -13.92 -17.70 -11.67
CA ASP A 404 -14.68 -18.89 -11.26
C ASP A 404 -13.83 -19.85 -10.42
N HIS A 405 -12.52 -19.82 -10.63
CA HIS A 405 -11.56 -20.69 -9.95
C HIS A 405 -10.71 -19.87 -8.98
N TRP A 406 -10.35 -20.48 -7.86
CA TRP A 406 -9.42 -19.86 -6.93
C TRP A 406 -8.01 -19.76 -7.54
N LEU A 407 -7.40 -18.59 -7.39
CA LEU A 407 -6.00 -18.36 -7.71
C LEU A 407 -5.25 -17.95 -6.43
N PRO A 408 -4.03 -18.47 -6.21
CA PRO A 408 -3.25 -18.13 -5.03
C PRO A 408 -2.77 -16.68 -5.02
N ILE A 409 -2.63 -16.08 -6.20
CA ILE A 409 -2.03 -14.78 -6.43
C ILE A 409 -2.93 -13.99 -7.38
N SER A 410 -3.14 -12.71 -7.10
CA SER A 410 -3.77 -11.81 -8.07
C SER A 410 -2.85 -11.56 -9.27
N PRO A 411 -3.31 -11.77 -10.52
CA PRO A 411 -2.53 -11.48 -11.71
C PRO A 411 -2.33 -9.97 -11.93
N ILE A 412 -3.13 -9.12 -11.27
CA ILE A 412 -3.07 -7.66 -11.41
C ILE A 412 -2.06 -7.07 -10.41
N SER A 413 -2.23 -7.38 -9.12
CA SER A 413 -1.40 -6.79 -8.06
C SER A 413 -0.17 -7.61 -7.71
N GLY A 414 -0.14 -8.91 -8.06
CA GLY A 414 0.88 -9.86 -7.61
C GLY A 414 0.73 -10.29 -6.15
N ARG A 415 -0.31 -9.79 -5.44
CA ARG A 415 -0.52 -10.04 -4.02
C ARG A 415 -0.96 -11.48 -3.76
N LEU A 416 -0.31 -12.12 -2.80
CA LEU A 416 -0.69 -13.43 -2.27
C LEU A 416 -2.01 -13.35 -1.49
N ASP A 417 -2.86 -14.37 -1.62
CA ASP A 417 -4.09 -14.53 -0.82
C ASP A 417 -5.07 -13.35 -0.96
N ALA A 418 -5.11 -12.78 -2.17
CA ALA A 418 -5.96 -11.65 -2.52
C ALA A 418 -7.40 -12.06 -2.85
N PHE A 419 -7.61 -13.28 -3.35
CA PHE A 419 -8.93 -13.76 -3.76
C PHE A 419 -9.81 -14.08 -2.56
N VAL A 420 -10.97 -13.42 -2.53
CA VAL A 420 -12.02 -13.60 -1.51
C VAL A 420 -13.29 -14.09 -2.20
N TRP A 421 -13.94 -15.08 -1.60
CA TRP A 421 -15.24 -15.56 -2.05
C TRP A 421 -16.34 -14.59 -1.62
N THR A 422 -16.89 -13.84 -2.57
CA THR A 422 -17.93 -12.84 -2.28
C THR A 422 -18.80 -12.59 -3.52
N VAL A 423 -19.98 -12.01 -3.33
CA VAL A 423 -20.81 -11.55 -4.44
C VAL A 423 -20.11 -10.34 -5.09
N PRO A 424 -19.77 -10.39 -6.38
CA PRO A 424 -19.16 -9.25 -7.06
C PRO A 424 -20.08 -8.03 -6.99
N PRO A 425 -19.56 -6.82 -6.73
CA PRO A 425 -20.37 -5.61 -6.79
C PRO A 425 -20.98 -5.51 -8.19
N ALA A 426 -22.26 -5.14 -8.26
CA ALA A 426 -22.96 -4.97 -9.52
C ALA A 426 -22.18 -3.96 -10.38
N THR A 427 -21.45 -4.45 -11.38
CA THR A 427 -20.89 -3.57 -12.41
C THR A 427 -22.06 -2.89 -13.10
N LEU A 428 -21.90 -1.62 -13.47
CA LEU A 428 -22.92 -0.70 -14.01
C LEU A 428 -23.73 -1.21 -15.23
N GLY A 429 -23.52 -2.45 -15.69
CA GLY A 429 -24.30 -3.13 -16.73
C GLY A 429 -25.51 -3.95 -16.27
N SER A 430 -25.80 -4.07 -14.96
CA SER A 430 -26.98 -4.83 -14.47
C SER A 430 -27.89 -4.05 -13.53
N GLN A 431 -28.22 -2.81 -13.84
CA GLN A 431 -29.39 -2.13 -13.24
C GLN A 431 -30.66 -2.69 -13.89
N GLY A 432 -31.02 -3.93 -13.51
CA GLY A 432 -32.35 -4.46 -13.77
C GLY A 432 -33.34 -3.73 -12.88
N THR A 433 -34.22 -2.94 -13.49
CA THR A 433 -35.31 -2.23 -12.83
C THR A 433 -36.06 -3.19 -11.89
N HIS A 434 -36.03 -2.91 -10.59
CA HIS A 434 -36.95 -3.51 -9.63
C HIS A 434 -38.37 -3.04 -9.98
N LEU A 435 -39.01 -3.70 -10.94
CA LEU A 435 -40.46 -3.65 -11.12
C LEU A 435 -41.02 -4.83 -10.33
N ASN A 436 -41.85 -4.50 -9.34
CA ASN A 436 -42.52 -5.41 -8.41
C ASN A 436 -43.02 -6.68 -9.10
N ASP A 437 -42.56 -7.83 -8.60
CA ASP A 437 -43.00 -9.15 -9.03
C ASP A 437 -44.23 -9.55 -8.20
N ASP A 438 -45.40 -9.07 -8.61
CA ASP A 438 -46.72 -9.46 -8.07
C ASP A 438 -47.26 -10.74 -8.77
N VAL A 439 -46.41 -11.57 -9.37
CA VAL A 439 -46.82 -12.83 -10.02
C VAL A 439 -46.29 -14.04 -9.24
N LEU A 440 -46.74 -14.14 -7.99
CA LEU A 440 -46.57 -15.33 -7.13
C LEU A 440 -47.87 -16.14 -6.95
N ALA A 441 -48.91 -15.87 -7.73
CA ALA A 441 -50.09 -16.71 -7.84
C ALA A 441 -50.06 -17.41 -9.21
N ASP A 442 -49.75 -18.72 -9.20
CA ASP A 442 -50.17 -19.74 -10.18
C ASP A 442 -49.13 -20.89 -10.22
N LEU A 443 -48.82 -21.45 -9.05
CA LEU A 443 -48.09 -22.72 -8.95
C LEU A 443 -49.01 -23.95 -8.81
N ASP A 444 -50.33 -23.78 -8.89
CA ASP A 444 -51.29 -24.90 -8.82
C ASP A 444 -52.44 -24.64 -9.80
N GLU A 445 -52.37 -25.19 -11.03
CA GLU A 445 -53.51 -25.66 -11.83
C GLU A 445 -53.02 -26.50 -13.04
N PRO A 446 -53.66 -27.65 -13.35
CA PRO A 446 -53.28 -28.51 -14.46
C PRO A 446 -53.96 -28.12 -15.78
N SER A 447 -53.15 -27.97 -16.83
CA SER A 447 -53.45 -28.23 -18.25
C SER A 447 -54.67 -27.55 -18.89
N ALA A 448 -54.41 -26.55 -19.75
CA ALA A 448 -55.25 -26.28 -20.92
C ALA A 448 -54.39 -26.45 -22.20
N PRO A 449 -54.89 -27.10 -23.26
CA PRO A 449 -54.09 -27.41 -24.45
C PRO A 449 -53.92 -26.16 -25.32
N LEU A 450 -52.68 -25.86 -25.67
CA LEU A 450 -52.35 -24.85 -26.67
C LEU A 450 -52.67 -25.39 -28.07
N LEU A 451 -53.41 -24.59 -28.83
CA LEU A 451 -53.75 -24.81 -30.24
C LEU A 451 -52.51 -25.09 -31.09
N GLU A 452 -52.49 -26.24 -31.76
CA GLU A 452 -51.54 -26.56 -32.82
C GLU A 452 -51.75 -25.63 -34.02
N GLY A 453 -50.81 -24.70 -34.20
CA GLY A 453 -50.64 -23.93 -35.42
C GLY A 453 -50.06 -24.81 -36.53
N LYS A 454 -50.94 -25.21 -37.44
CA LYS A 454 -50.67 -25.93 -38.69
C LYS A 454 -49.57 -25.20 -39.50
N VAL A 455 -48.53 -25.95 -39.87
CA VAL A 455 -47.47 -25.50 -40.79
C VAL A 455 -48.05 -25.41 -42.20
N GLU A 456 -48.10 -24.19 -42.75
CA GLU A 456 -48.36 -23.95 -44.18
C GLU A 456 -47.01 -23.85 -44.91
N VAL A 457 -46.89 -24.69 -45.93
CA VAL A 457 -45.70 -24.90 -46.76
C VAL A 457 -45.52 -23.68 -47.67
N ALA A 458 -44.36 -23.02 -47.58
CA ALA A 458 -43.97 -21.98 -48.52
C ALA A 458 -43.46 -22.63 -49.82
N GLU A 459 -44.24 -22.48 -50.88
CA GLU A 459 -43.83 -22.79 -52.26
C GLU A 459 -42.78 -21.80 -52.77
N ALA A 460 -41.87 -22.35 -53.56
CA ALA A 460 -40.76 -21.68 -54.20
C ALA A 460 -41.22 -20.64 -55.24
N VAL A 461 -40.59 -19.46 -55.22
CA VAL A 461 -40.62 -18.54 -56.36
C VAL A 461 -39.20 -18.30 -56.87
N THR A 462 -39.09 -18.55 -58.16
CA THR A 462 -37.96 -18.53 -59.09
C THR A 462 -37.22 -17.20 -59.19
N ILE A 463 -35.90 -17.32 -59.37
CA ILE A 463 -34.97 -16.27 -59.81
C ILE A 463 -35.09 -16.09 -61.34
N PRO A 464 -34.99 -14.86 -61.87
CA PRO A 464 -34.38 -14.65 -63.16
C PRO A 464 -33.08 -13.82 -63.06
N ALA A 465 -32.07 -14.31 -63.77
CA ALA A 465 -30.77 -13.68 -63.98
C ALA A 465 -30.75 -12.84 -65.26
N ALA A 466 -29.95 -11.76 -65.25
CA ALA A 466 -29.12 -11.20 -66.34
C ALA A 466 -28.87 -9.70 -66.02
N ALA A 467 -27.67 -9.28 -65.66
CA ALA A 467 -26.46 -9.07 -66.48
C ALA A 467 -26.24 -7.58 -66.75
N GLY A 468 -25.06 -7.04 -66.41
CA GLY A 468 -24.62 -5.72 -66.89
C GLY A 468 -23.62 -4.95 -66.02
N LEU A 469 -22.33 -5.32 -66.12
CA LEU A 469 -21.16 -4.42 -66.29
C LEU A 469 -20.90 -3.25 -65.29
N ALA A 470 -19.96 -3.48 -64.36
CA ALA A 470 -18.67 -2.78 -64.09
C ALA A 470 -18.58 -1.21 -63.99
N PRO A 471 -17.52 -0.64 -63.35
CA PRO A 471 -16.88 -0.93 -62.06
C PRO A 471 -16.53 0.41 -61.29
N PRO A 472 -15.51 0.54 -60.38
CA PRO A 472 -15.61 1.37 -59.17
C PRO A 472 -15.04 2.80 -59.32
N LEU A 473 -15.51 3.74 -58.50
CA LEU A 473 -14.97 5.10 -58.41
C LEU A 473 -14.28 5.36 -57.06
N THR A 474 -12.97 5.55 -57.11
CA THR A 474 -12.15 6.43 -56.26
C THR A 474 -10.74 6.45 -56.86
N PRO A 475 -9.87 7.43 -56.57
CA PRO A 475 -10.03 8.84 -56.17
C PRO A 475 -9.20 9.79 -57.10
N GLU A 476 -9.31 11.13 -56.99
CA GLU A 476 -8.16 12.06 -57.12
C GLU A 476 -8.51 13.55 -56.80
N PRO A 477 -7.51 14.38 -56.39
CA PRO A 477 -7.60 15.77 -55.87
C PRO A 477 -7.57 16.82 -57.03
N PRO A 478 -7.19 18.14 -56.95
CA PRO A 478 -6.59 18.99 -55.90
C PRO A 478 -7.11 20.46 -55.79
N LYS A 479 -6.65 21.23 -54.78
CA LYS A 479 -5.96 22.56 -54.91
C LYS A 479 -5.85 23.37 -53.60
N SER A 480 -4.61 23.47 -53.14
CA SER A 480 -3.84 24.63 -52.62
C SER A 480 -4.49 26.03 -52.51
N GLU A 481 -4.41 26.59 -51.28
CA GLU A 481 -3.87 27.91 -50.82
C GLU A 481 -4.21 29.23 -51.56
N PRO A 482 -4.33 30.41 -50.86
CA PRO A 482 -3.27 30.93 -49.99
C PRO A 482 -3.64 31.81 -48.76
N LYS A 483 -2.61 31.93 -47.89
CA LYS A 483 -2.25 32.92 -46.84
C LYS A 483 -2.93 34.31 -46.91
N PRO A 484 -3.14 35.00 -45.77
CA PRO A 484 -2.25 36.14 -45.48
C PRO A 484 -1.92 36.40 -43.98
N GLU A 485 -0.74 36.99 -43.78
CA GLU A 485 -0.26 37.78 -42.62
C GLU A 485 0.26 39.12 -43.22
N PRO A 486 0.64 40.19 -42.47
CA PRO A 486 0.43 40.56 -41.06
C PRO A 486 0.14 42.09 -40.81
N LYS A 487 0.18 42.52 -39.52
CA LYS A 487 0.36 43.89 -38.91
C LYS A 487 -0.88 44.75 -38.57
N PRO A 488 -0.80 45.74 -37.64
CA PRO A 488 0.11 45.95 -36.49
C PRO A 488 -0.61 46.39 -35.16
N GLU A 489 0.17 46.53 -34.07
CA GLU A 489 -0.18 47.07 -32.72
C GLU A 489 -0.79 48.49 -32.72
N PRO A 490 -1.33 48.96 -31.57
CA PRO A 490 -0.52 49.90 -30.78
C PRO A 490 -0.58 49.80 -29.24
N LYS A 491 0.55 50.25 -28.66
CA LYS A 491 0.87 50.66 -27.28
C LYS A 491 -0.23 51.38 -26.49
N VAL A 492 -0.24 51.16 -25.16
CA VAL A 492 -0.38 52.24 -24.16
C VAL A 492 0.57 51.97 -22.99
N GLU A 493 1.37 52.98 -22.69
CA GLU A 493 2.26 53.13 -21.55
C GLU A 493 1.80 54.39 -20.80
N THR A 494 1.60 54.35 -19.49
CA THR A 494 1.68 55.55 -18.62
C THR A 494 1.88 55.15 -17.15
N LYS A 495 2.77 55.89 -16.50
CA LYS A 495 3.33 55.82 -15.13
C LYS A 495 3.09 57.23 -14.49
N PRO A 496 3.54 57.59 -13.25
CA PRO A 496 3.37 57.08 -11.86
C PRO A 496 2.79 58.11 -10.82
N GLU A 497 2.53 57.62 -9.58
CA GLU A 497 2.70 58.23 -8.20
C GLU A 497 1.96 59.52 -7.77
N PRO A 498 1.83 59.91 -6.46
CA PRO A 498 2.64 59.55 -5.27
C PRO A 498 1.97 59.34 -3.86
N THR A 499 2.71 58.63 -2.99
CA THR A 499 3.14 58.88 -1.58
C THR A 499 2.20 59.31 -0.42
N ALA A 500 2.27 58.57 0.71
CA ALA A 500 2.49 58.97 2.13
C ALA A 500 1.86 57.92 3.10
N ALA A 501 2.33 57.55 4.30
CA ALA A 501 3.48 57.74 5.19
C ALA A 501 3.28 56.74 6.38
N LEU A 502 4.25 55.90 6.79
CA LEU A 502 5.10 56.00 8.01
C LEU A 502 4.32 56.15 9.35
N HIS A 503 4.27 55.20 10.30
CA HIS A 503 5.24 54.81 11.39
C HIS A 503 4.47 53.99 12.50
N PRO A 504 5.03 53.56 13.67
CA PRO A 504 5.58 52.23 13.98
C PRO A 504 4.93 51.52 15.21
N ALA A 505 5.50 50.37 15.63
CA ALA A 505 5.13 49.51 16.76
C ALA A 505 5.07 50.19 18.15
N PRO A 506 4.50 49.52 19.18
CA PRO A 506 5.37 48.92 20.21
C PRO A 506 4.91 47.56 20.83
N THR A 507 5.94 46.76 21.17
CA THR A 507 6.19 45.86 22.33
C THR A 507 5.10 45.24 23.23
N GLU A 508 5.42 44.01 23.65
CA GLU A 508 4.76 43.02 24.55
C GLU A 508 4.34 43.52 25.96
N PRO A 509 3.63 42.69 26.75
CA PRO A 509 4.36 41.80 27.66
C PRO A 509 3.81 40.36 27.80
N VAL A 510 4.78 39.45 27.95
CA VAL A 510 4.84 38.24 28.79
C VAL A 510 3.65 37.99 29.74
N VAL A 511 3.03 36.81 29.62
CA VAL A 511 2.40 36.09 30.75
C VAL A 511 2.84 34.63 30.73
N GLU A 512 3.56 34.27 31.78
CA GLU A 512 4.00 32.94 32.17
C GLU A 512 2.96 32.33 33.14
N ILE A 513 2.38 31.17 32.83
CA ILE A 513 1.75 30.29 33.83
C ILE A 513 2.13 28.83 33.53
N ALA A 514 2.57 28.17 34.59
CA ALA A 514 3.21 26.87 34.71
C ALA A 514 2.24 25.66 34.57
N PRO A 515 2.72 24.40 34.66
CA PRO A 515 2.20 23.25 33.92
C PRO A 515 1.05 22.51 34.61
N ALA A 516 0.09 22.03 33.82
CA ALA A 516 -0.93 21.08 34.27
C ALA A 516 -0.57 19.65 33.85
N THR A 517 -0.38 18.81 34.86
CA THR A 517 -0.26 17.36 34.80
C THR A 517 -1.55 16.73 34.26
N THR A 518 -1.44 15.85 33.26
CA THR A 518 -2.52 14.91 32.91
C THR A 518 -1.95 13.50 32.67
N LYS A 519 -2.58 12.54 33.34
CA LYS A 519 -2.34 11.09 33.27
C LYS A 519 -2.60 10.54 31.86
N PRO A 520 -1.97 9.40 31.49
CA PRO A 520 -2.06 8.84 30.14
C PRO A 520 -3.37 8.06 29.90
N ALA A 521 -4.02 8.36 28.78
CA ALA A 521 -5.14 7.62 28.19
C ALA A 521 -4.63 6.69 27.06
N PRO A 522 -5.43 5.70 26.58
CA PRO A 522 -4.95 4.38 26.20
C PRO A 522 -4.25 4.26 24.83
N GLN A 523 -3.51 3.17 24.71
CA GLN A 523 -2.76 2.67 23.56
C GLN A 523 -3.39 2.99 22.20
N GLN A 524 -2.69 3.84 21.45
CA GLN A 524 -2.97 4.13 20.05
C GLN A 524 -2.76 2.87 19.19
N GLY A 525 -3.66 2.69 18.23
CA GLY A 525 -3.58 1.66 17.20
C GLY A 525 -2.27 1.73 16.41
N LYS A 526 -1.90 0.59 15.82
CA LYS A 526 -0.70 0.42 14.99
C LYS A 526 -0.56 1.58 13.98
N PRO A 527 0.59 2.26 13.89
CA PRO A 527 0.78 3.28 12.87
C PRO A 527 0.79 2.62 11.48
N ALA A 528 -0.08 3.08 10.58
CA ALA A 528 0.06 2.79 9.17
C ALA A 528 1.41 3.37 8.70
N PRO A 529 2.24 2.62 7.96
CA PRO A 529 3.52 3.14 7.50
C PRO A 529 3.25 4.29 6.52
N VAL A 530 3.68 5.50 6.88
CA VAL A 530 3.68 6.64 5.96
C VAL A 530 4.70 6.33 4.87
N VAL A 531 4.21 6.03 3.67
CA VAL A 531 5.01 5.65 2.50
C VAL A 531 5.45 6.91 1.76
N PHE A 532 6.70 7.30 1.96
CA PHE A 532 7.43 8.18 1.04
C PHE A 532 8.47 7.33 0.27
N PRO A 533 8.53 7.37 -1.07
CA PRO A 533 7.64 8.06 -2.01
C PRO A 533 6.27 7.37 -2.18
N VAL A 534 5.24 8.17 -2.50
CA VAL A 534 3.85 7.73 -2.69
C VAL A 534 3.76 6.70 -3.82
N ALA A 535 3.02 5.62 -3.61
CA ALA A 535 2.88 4.52 -4.57
C ALA A 535 2.06 4.88 -5.83
N HIS A 536 1.43 6.06 -5.86
CA HIS A 536 0.46 6.47 -6.88
C HIS A 536 0.82 7.84 -7.48
N ALA A 537 0.34 8.11 -8.70
CA ALA A 537 0.49 9.43 -9.32
C ALA A 537 -0.34 10.48 -8.56
N PRO A 538 0.04 11.77 -8.56
CA PRO A 538 -0.74 12.84 -7.91
C PRO A 538 -2.20 12.97 -8.39
N ASP A 539 -2.54 12.42 -9.56
CA ASP A 539 -3.85 12.56 -10.22
C ASP A 539 -4.67 11.25 -10.29
N ASP A 540 -4.35 10.22 -9.50
CA ASP A 540 -5.09 8.94 -9.48
C ASP A 540 -5.91 8.80 -8.18
N PRO A 541 -7.26 8.88 -8.21
CA PRO A 541 -8.09 8.61 -7.04
C PRO A 541 -8.15 7.09 -6.83
N GLY A 542 -7.15 6.55 -6.12
CA GLY A 542 -7.20 5.17 -5.63
C GLY A 542 -8.45 4.90 -4.77
N PRO A 543 -8.86 3.63 -4.61
CA PRO A 543 -10.14 3.28 -4.00
C PRO A 543 -10.24 3.80 -2.56
N GLU A 544 -11.35 4.45 -2.24
CA GLU A 544 -11.65 4.98 -0.91
C GLU A 544 -11.51 3.87 0.15
N GLN A 545 -10.54 4.01 1.04
CA GLN A 545 -10.43 3.14 2.21
C GLN A 545 -11.56 3.53 3.17
N GLN A 546 -12.62 2.74 3.20
CA GLN A 546 -13.66 2.82 4.22
C GLN A 546 -13.02 2.67 5.61
N ALA A 547 -13.17 3.72 6.43
CA ALA A 547 -12.78 3.69 7.84
C ALA A 547 -13.58 2.60 8.58
N PRO A 548 -12.95 1.82 9.49
CA PRO A 548 -13.68 0.84 10.29
C PRO A 548 -14.64 1.57 11.24
N GLY A 549 -15.94 1.29 11.09
CA GLY A 549 -17.00 1.86 11.91
C GLY A 549 -16.84 1.56 13.39
N GLU A 550 -17.08 2.59 14.21
CA GLU A 550 -17.10 2.53 15.66
C GLU A 550 -18.10 1.50 16.18
N ALA A 551 -17.62 0.56 16.99
CA ALA A 551 -18.46 -0.41 17.67
C ALA A 551 -19.30 0.30 18.76
N LYS A 552 -20.62 0.36 18.55
CA LYS A 552 -21.60 0.78 19.57
C LYS A 552 -21.48 -0.11 20.81
N GLY A 553 -21.11 0.50 21.94
CA GLY A 553 -21.07 -0.15 23.25
C GLY A 553 -22.45 -0.63 23.68
N ARG A 554 -22.53 -1.92 24.03
CA ARG A 554 -23.70 -2.54 24.67
C ARG A 554 -23.85 -2.01 26.11
N PHE A 555 -24.96 -1.32 26.37
CA PHE A 555 -25.48 -1.09 27.71
C PHE A 555 -25.83 -2.43 28.38
N ARG A 556 -25.27 -2.69 29.56
CA ARG A 556 -25.75 -3.72 30.50
C ARG A 556 -26.50 -3.00 31.62
N ILE A 557 -27.78 -3.31 31.78
CA ILE A 557 -28.56 -3.00 32.98
C ILE A 557 -28.88 -4.35 33.64
N PHE A 558 -28.70 -4.40 34.96
CA PHE A 558 -28.95 -5.54 35.83
C PHE A 558 -30.40 -6.06 35.74
N SER A 559 -30.56 -7.39 35.67
CA SER A 559 -31.46 -8.26 36.44
C SER A 559 -31.25 -9.70 35.97
#